data_AF-A0A7V2CWD6-F1
#
_entry.id   AF-A0A7V2CWD6-F1
#
_cell.length_a   1.000
_cell.length_b   1.000
_cell.length_c   1.000
_cell.angle_alpha   90.00
_cell.angle_beta   90.00
_cell.angle_gamma   90.00
#
_symmetry.space_group_name_H-M   'P 1'
#
loop_
_entity.id
_entity.type
_entity.pdbx_description
1 polymer ?
#
loop_
_entity_poly.entity_id
_entity_poly.type
_entity_poly.pdbx_seq_one_letter_code
_entity_poly.pdbx_strand_id
1 'polypeptide(L)'
;MSARKATPAETSPSKAAVQDLEYVRTAFRELTERYAAQVEGDIARIRALVLEQGANPPAAILRDLREITGLLRRLDIKPEKGRRKDLKKVELLARELLDLAESW
;
A
#
# COMPACT_ATOMS: atom_id res chain seq x y z
N MET A 1 -48.84 28.13 -14.20
CA MET A 1 -47.50 27.55 -14.35
C MET A 1 -46.60 28.16 -13.29
N SER A 2 -46.36 27.46 -12.19
CA SER A 2 -45.54 27.95 -11.08
C SER A 2 -44.17 27.31 -11.18
N ALA A 3 -43.23 27.99 -11.84
CA ALA A 3 -41.82 27.65 -11.76
C ALA A 3 -41.21 28.48 -10.62
N ARG A 4 -41.47 28.09 -9.36
CA ARG A 4 -40.59 28.52 -8.27
C ARG A 4 -39.29 27.74 -8.41
N LYS A 5 -38.30 28.38 -9.05
CA LYS A 5 -36.89 27.99 -8.96
C LYS A 5 -36.58 27.76 -7.48
N ALA A 6 -36.23 26.53 -7.13
CA ALA A 6 -35.62 26.26 -5.83
C ALA A 6 -34.32 27.07 -5.76
N THR A 7 -34.29 28.07 -4.88
CA THR A 7 -33.09 28.81 -4.51
C THR A 7 -32.02 27.82 -4.05
N PRO A 8 -30.73 28.02 -4.38
CA PRO A 8 -29.66 27.18 -3.86
C PRO A 8 -29.73 27.28 -2.35
N ALA A 9 -30.21 26.21 -1.71
CA ALA A 9 -30.43 26.20 -0.29
C ALA A 9 -29.08 26.50 0.39
N GLU A 10 -29.08 27.59 1.14
CA GLU A 10 -28.04 28.02 2.08
C GLU A 10 -27.58 26.81 2.89
N THR A 11 -26.56 26.13 2.39
CA THR A 11 -25.92 25.09 3.16
C THR A 11 -25.11 25.87 4.17
N SER A 12 -25.61 25.95 5.41
CA SER A 12 -24.88 26.55 6.53
C SER A 12 -23.40 26.19 6.41
N PRO A 13 -22.45 27.13 6.54
CA PRO A 13 -21.02 26.84 6.42
C PRO A 13 -20.59 25.62 7.24
N SER A 14 -21.23 25.38 8.39
CA SER A 14 -21.03 24.18 9.20
C SER A 14 -21.48 22.87 8.53
N LYS A 15 -22.62 22.86 7.83
CA LYS A 15 -23.10 21.68 7.09
C LYS A 15 -22.18 21.35 5.91
N ALA A 16 -21.71 22.37 5.19
CA ALA A 16 -20.75 22.18 4.10
C ALA A 16 -19.42 21.61 4.63
N ALA A 17 -18.87 22.20 5.71
CA ALA A 17 -17.64 21.71 6.33
C ALA A 17 -17.76 20.26 6.83
N VAL A 18 -18.90 19.85 7.39
CA VAL A 18 -19.14 18.46 7.81
C VAL A 18 -19.15 17.52 6.60
N GLN A 19 -19.81 17.91 5.49
CA GLN A 19 -19.82 17.11 4.27
C GLN A 19 -18.41 16.95 3.68
N ASP A 20 -17.62 18.02 3.65
CA ASP A 20 -16.24 17.98 3.16
C ASP A 20 -15.35 17.10 4.04
N LEU A 21 -15.50 17.14 5.36
CA LEU A 21 -14.76 16.28 6.29
C LEU A 21 -15.11 14.80 6.12
N GLU A 22 -16.39 14.47 5.89
CA GLU A 22 -16.82 13.09 5.62
C GLU A 22 -16.29 12.57 4.28
N TYR A 23 -16.24 13.45 3.26
CA TYR A 23 -15.57 13.14 2.01
C TYR A 23 -14.09 12.82 2.22
N VAL A 24 -13.34 13.71 2.89
CA VAL A 24 -11.90 13.52 3.17
C VAL A 24 -11.66 12.23 3.94
N ARG A 25 -12.50 11.91 4.94
CA ARG A 25 -12.43 10.67 5.71
C ARG A 25 -12.62 9.44 4.83
N THR A 26 -13.60 9.47 3.93
CA THR A 26 -13.90 8.36 3.01
C THR A 26 -12.77 8.19 2.01
N ALA A 27 -12.34 9.27 1.37
CA ALA A 27 -11.22 9.26 0.43
C ALA A 27 -9.92 8.76 1.08
N PHE A 28 -9.62 9.18 2.31
CA PHE A 28 -8.44 8.69 3.05
C PHE A 28 -8.47 7.18 3.26
N ARG A 29 -9.63 6.62 3.59
CA ARG A 29 -9.80 5.16 3.76
C ARG A 29 -9.59 4.43 2.45
N GLU A 30 -10.27 4.84 1.39
CA GLU A 30 -10.12 4.23 0.06
C GLU A 30 -8.67 4.28 -0.46
N LEU A 31 -8.00 5.42 -0.27
CA LEU A 31 -6.59 5.58 -0.64
C LEU A 31 -5.69 4.62 0.15
N THR A 32 -5.92 4.52 1.46
CA THR A 32 -5.11 3.65 2.33
C THR A 32 -5.36 2.18 2.02
N GLU A 33 -6.60 1.78 1.78
CA GLU A 33 -6.99 0.41 1.39
C GLU A 33 -6.36 0.01 0.06
N ARG A 34 -6.45 0.86 -0.97
CA ARG A 34 -5.82 0.59 -2.28
C ARG A 34 -4.31 0.51 -2.16
N TYR A 35 -3.69 1.43 -1.43
CA TYR A 35 -2.25 1.42 -1.17
C TYR A 35 -1.81 0.12 -0.47
N ALA A 36 -2.53 -0.26 0.60
CA ALA A 36 -2.22 -1.48 1.34
C ALA A 36 -2.37 -2.72 0.45
N ALA A 37 -3.48 -2.83 -0.28
CA ALA A 37 -3.73 -3.95 -1.20
C ALA A 37 -2.64 -4.10 -2.26
N GLN A 38 -2.12 -2.99 -2.79
CA GLN A 38 -1.02 -3.03 -3.74
C GLN A 38 0.26 -3.59 -3.10
N VAL A 39 0.68 -3.04 -1.96
CA VAL A 39 1.91 -3.49 -1.27
C VAL A 39 1.79 -4.94 -0.80
N GLU A 40 0.61 -5.33 -0.28
CA GLU A 40 0.33 -6.71 0.10
C GLU A 40 0.35 -7.67 -1.10
N GLY A 41 -0.14 -7.23 -2.26
CA GLY A 41 -0.06 -7.96 -3.51
C GLY A 41 1.39 -8.25 -3.94
N ASP A 42 2.25 -7.23 -3.90
CA ASP A 42 3.68 -7.38 -4.21
C ASP A 42 4.35 -8.38 -3.26
N ILE A 43 4.08 -8.27 -1.95
CA ILE A 43 4.58 -9.21 -0.92
C ILE A 43 4.10 -10.64 -1.19
N ALA A 44 2.83 -10.82 -1.53
CA ALA A 44 2.27 -12.12 -1.85
C ALA A 44 2.91 -12.73 -3.11
N ARG A 45 3.18 -11.90 -4.13
CA ARG A 45 3.85 -12.33 -5.37
C ARG A 45 5.28 -12.78 -5.11
N ILE A 46 6.06 -12.00 -4.34
CA ILE A 46 7.42 -12.38 -3.93
C ILE A 46 7.40 -13.72 -3.19
N ARG A 47 6.48 -13.89 -2.24
CA ARG A 47 6.34 -15.15 -1.50
C ARG A 47 6.05 -16.32 -2.43
N ALA A 48 5.18 -16.15 -3.42
CA ALA A 48 4.89 -17.20 -4.40
C ALA A 48 6.13 -17.57 -5.22
N LEU A 49 6.84 -16.58 -5.76
CA LEU A 49 8.08 -16.78 -6.54
C LEU A 49 9.15 -17.51 -5.72
N VAL A 50 9.32 -17.16 -4.44
CA VAL A 50 10.24 -17.85 -3.52
C VAL A 50 9.85 -19.31 -3.30
N LEU A 51 8.55 -19.60 -3.16
CA LEU A 51 8.07 -20.96 -2.95
C LEU A 51 8.21 -21.83 -4.21
N GLU A 52 8.02 -21.26 -5.40
CA GLU A 52 8.17 -21.93 -6.70
C GLU A 52 9.60 -22.50 -6.90
N GLN A 53 10.60 -21.93 -6.23
CA GLN A 53 11.99 -22.39 -6.27
C GLN A 53 12.23 -23.75 -5.59
N GLY A 54 11.34 -24.16 -4.69
CA GLY A 54 11.44 -25.44 -3.98
C GLY A 54 12.69 -25.57 -3.11
N ALA A 55 13.06 -26.82 -2.79
CA ALA A 55 14.12 -27.13 -1.84
C ALA A 55 15.55 -27.00 -2.40
N ASN A 56 15.72 -27.12 -3.72
CA ASN A 56 17.02 -27.15 -4.39
C ASN A 56 17.09 -26.14 -5.54
N PRO A 57 17.06 -24.83 -5.27
CA PRO A 57 17.17 -23.84 -6.34
C PRO A 57 18.55 -23.81 -7.00
N PRO A 58 18.63 -23.33 -8.24
CA PRO A 58 19.89 -22.99 -8.91
C PRO A 58 20.78 -22.08 -8.05
N ALA A 59 22.11 -22.17 -8.23
CA ALA A 59 23.08 -21.40 -7.44
C ALA A 59 22.89 -19.87 -7.55
N ALA A 60 22.46 -19.37 -8.71
CA ALA A 60 22.14 -17.96 -8.91
C ALA A 60 20.96 -17.52 -8.02
N ILE A 61 19.87 -18.29 -8.05
CA ILE A 61 18.67 -18.04 -7.24
C ILE A 61 18.98 -18.19 -5.74
N LEU A 62 19.82 -19.14 -5.34
CA LEU A 62 20.29 -19.25 -3.95
C LEU A 62 21.02 -18.01 -3.45
N ARG A 63 21.79 -17.32 -4.31
CA ARG A 63 22.44 -16.05 -3.95
C ARG A 63 21.38 -14.97 -3.74
N ASP A 64 20.44 -14.86 -4.66
CA ASP A 64 19.40 -13.82 -4.61
C ASP A 64 18.45 -14.05 -3.41
N LEU A 65 18.11 -15.30 -3.08
CA LEU A 65 17.36 -15.66 -1.85
C LEU A 65 18.09 -15.25 -0.56
N ARG A 66 19.42 -15.38 -0.52
CA ARG A 66 20.22 -14.88 0.62
C ARG A 66 20.18 -13.37 0.71
N GLU A 67 20.25 -12.68 -0.42
CA GLU A 67 20.13 -11.22 -0.49
C GLU A 67 18.76 -10.74 -0.02
N ILE A 68 17.68 -11.32 -0.55
CA ILE A 68 16.29 -11.09 -0.11
C ILE A 68 16.17 -11.26 1.41
N THR A 69 16.70 -12.36 1.95
CA THR A 69 16.68 -12.62 3.39
C THR A 69 17.45 -11.55 4.18
N GLY A 70 18.60 -11.10 3.66
CA GLY A 70 19.39 -10.04 4.26
C GLY A 70 18.66 -8.69 4.27
N LEU A 71 18.01 -8.32 3.17
CA LEU A 71 17.21 -7.10 3.05
C LEU A 71 16.02 -7.12 4.02
N LEU A 72 15.26 -8.22 4.07
CA LEU A 72 14.15 -8.40 5.00
C LEU A 72 14.58 -8.24 6.47
N ARG A 73 15.71 -8.83 6.86
CA ARG A 73 16.23 -8.75 8.24
C ARG A 73 16.73 -7.36 8.63
N ARG A 74 17.07 -6.50 7.65
CA ARG A 74 17.50 -5.12 7.89
C ARG A 74 16.34 -4.13 7.99
N LEU A 75 15.10 -4.56 7.72
CA LEU A 75 13.93 -3.70 7.80
C LEU A 75 13.69 -3.27 9.25
N ASP A 76 13.98 -2.00 9.54
CA ASP A 76 13.67 -1.36 10.83
C ASP A 76 12.46 -0.42 10.68
N ILE A 77 11.32 -0.86 11.22
CA ILE A 77 10.04 -0.13 11.23
C ILE A 77 9.37 -0.25 12.59
N LYS A 78 8.47 0.69 12.90
CA LYS A 78 7.72 0.74 14.16
C LYS A 78 6.22 0.83 13.88
N PRO A 79 5.55 -0.30 13.59
CA PRO A 79 4.15 -0.33 13.16
C PRO A 79 3.20 0.40 14.13
N GLU A 80 3.45 0.28 15.44
CA GLU A 80 2.67 0.90 16.51
C GLU A 80 2.65 2.44 16.44
N LYS A 81 3.60 3.04 15.72
CA LYS A 81 3.71 4.49 15.56
C LYS A 81 2.98 5.03 14.34
N GLY A 82 2.44 4.18 13.47
CA GLY A 82 1.65 4.59 12.30
C GLY A 82 2.39 5.57 11.36
N ARG A 83 3.73 5.47 11.27
CA ARG A 83 4.55 6.46 10.55
C ARG A 83 4.46 6.25 9.05
N ARG A 84 4.05 7.27 8.30
CA ARG A 84 4.09 7.27 6.82
C ARG A 84 5.45 6.84 6.25
N LYS A 85 6.55 7.28 6.87
CA LYS A 85 7.90 6.89 6.41
C LYS A 85 8.16 5.39 6.52
N ASP A 86 7.57 4.72 7.51
CA ASP A 86 7.73 3.28 7.70
C ASP A 86 6.91 2.52 6.65
N LEU A 87 5.69 3.01 6.32
CA LEU A 87 4.94 2.50 5.16
C LEU A 87 5.74 2.62 3.86
N LYS A 88 6.41 3.76 3.65
CA LYS A 88 7.24 3.97 2.46
C LYS A 88 8.44 3.04 2.41
N LYS A 89 9.08 2.74 3.55
CA LYS A 89 10.16 1.74 3.62
C LYS A 89 9.69 0.36 3.19
N VAL A 90 8.50 -0.06 3.64
CA VAL A 90 7.91 -1.35 3.26
C VAL A 90 7.62 -1.39 1.76
N GLU A 91 7.01 -0.35 1.20
CA GLU A 91 6.74 -0.25 -0.25
C GLU A 91 8.03 -0.33 -1.08
N LEU A 92 9.07 0.41 -0.69
CA LEU A 92 10.34 0.40 -1.40
C LEU A 92 11.03 -0.96 -1.32
N LEU A 93 11.03 -1.59 -0.14
CA LEU A 93 11.56 -2.93 0.03
C LEU A 93 10.78 -3.93 -0.81
N ALA A 94 9.45 -3.92 -0.79
CA ALA A 94 8.64 -4.82 -1.61
C ALA A 94 8.98 -4.69 -3.10
N ARG A 95 9.13 -3.48 -3.62
CA ARG A 95 9.55 -3.28 -5.02
C ARG A 95 10.94 -3.82 -5.32
N GLU A 96 11.92 -3.51 -4.47
CA GLU A 96 13.29 -4.02 -4.64
C GLU A 96 13.34 -5.56 -4.63
N LEU A 97 12.58 -6.19 -3.74
CA LEU A 97 12.51 -7.65 -3.65
C LEU A 97 11.77 -8.26 -4.85
N LEU A 98 10.73 -7.59 -5.35
CA LEU A 98 9.98 -8.04 -6.53
C LEU A 98 10.87 -7.97 -7.78
N ASP A 99 11.60 -6.88 -7.97
CA ASP A 99 12.55 -6.72 -9.09
C ASP A 99 13.61 -7.85 -9.09
N LEU A 100 14.13 -8.21 -7.91
CA LEU A 100 15.04 -9.35 -7.76
C LEU A 100 14.36 -10.67 -8.13
N ALA A 101 13.16 -10.93 -7.60
CA ALA A 101 12.46 -12.21 -7.77
C ALA A 101 11.89 -12.42 -9.18
N GLU A 102 11.47 -11.36 -9.88
CA GLU A 102 10.97 -11.43 -11.25
C GLU A 102 12.08 -11.66 -12.29
N SER A 103 13.35 -11.54 -11.89
CA SER A 103 14.51 -11.80 -12.75
C SER A 103 14.95 -13.27 -12.79
N TRP A 104 14.28 -14.15 -12.01
CA TRP A 104 14.61 -15.57 -11.85
C TRP A 104 14.15 -16.46 -12.99
#